data_AF-A0A7X6VU56-F1
#
_entry.id   AF-A0A7X6VU56-F1
#
_cell.length_a   1.000
_cell.length_b   1.000
_cell.length_c   1.000
_cell.angle_alpha   90.00
_cell.angle_beta   90.00
_cell.angle_gamma   90.00
#
_symmetry.space_group_name_H-M   'P 1'
#
loop_
_entity.id
_entity.type
_entity.pdbx_description
1 polymer ?
#
loop_
_entity_poly.entity_id
_entity_poly.type
_entity_poly.pdbx_seq_one_letter_code
_entity_poly.pdbx_strand_id
1 'polypeptide(L)'
;SRSTAGKELKKGAFTKRPDYDPLFSYSASIIHYFNYFGLCHFVPVADTDKKLTRYDDSIQTVIPTELGVKLGKILKEQEIVRWNIPALKEVGFYKGDVREDPGFVPLYKIIAPLFPAGKVKNIVSYNPGIIKGCYRFKVSLAGNIWRKIELSHQHSLLDFHNAIQDAFDFDDDHLYSFFMDGKKYSRNAYNSPLIDEGPHVDEVSIGELELYEGQQVLYLFDYGDEWEFNVLLEKIDKNKPLPLKPIITERKGKAPEQYRSF
;
A
#
# COMPACT_ATOMS: atom_id res chain seq x y z
N SER A 1 8.48 28.74 -1.86
CA SER A 1 9.69 28.19 -1.23
C SER A 1 10.90 28.99 -1.69
N ARG A 2 11.77 29.46 -0.77
CA ARG A 2 13.06 30.11 -1.10
C ARG A 2 14.19 29.07 -1.27
N SER A 3 13.88 27.79 -1.11
CA SER A 3 14.85 26.71 -1.15
C SER A 3 15.33 26.48 -2.58
N THR A 4 16.65 26.35 -2.73
CA THR A 4 17.32 26.04 -4.00
C THR A 4 17.87 24.62 -3.90
N ALA A 5 17.81 23.85 -4.99
CA ALA A 5 18.34 22.49 -4.98
C ALA A 5 19.84 22.52 -4.67
N GLY A 6 20.31 21.58 -3.86
CA GLY A 6 21.70 21.51 -3.40
C GLY A 6 22.12 22.58 -2.38
N LYS A 7 21.28 23.59 -2.10
CA LYS A 7 21.59 24.61 -1.09
C LYS A 7 21.27 24.07 0.30
N GLU A 8 22.29 24.05 1.16
CA GLU A 8 22.16 23.66 2.56
C GLU A 8 21.15 24.55 3.31
N LEU A 9 20.25 23.88 4.04
CA LEU A 9 19.34 24.47 5.00
C LEU A 9 19.79 24.01 6.39
N LYS A 10 20.15 24.97 7.23
CA LYS A 10 20.53 24.75 8.63
C LYS A 10 19.38 25.15 9.55
N LYS A 11 19.52 24.84 10.83
CA LYS A 11 18.54 25.21 11.86
C LYS A 11 18.11 26.68 11.73
N GLY A 12 16.81 26.91 11.76
CA GLY A 12 16.20 28.22 11.63
C GLY A 12 15.85 28.62 10.19
N ALA A 13 16.25 27.82 9.19
CA ALA A 13 15.88 28.07 7.80
C ALA A 13 14.37 28.04 7.57
N PHE A 14 13.61 27.25 8.33
CA PHE A 14 12.16 27.10 8.14
C PHE A 14 11.34 28.04 9.01
N THR A 15 11.75 28.23 10.27
CA THR A 15 11.03 29.05 11.26
C THR A 15 11.44 30.52 11.24
N LYS A 16 12.56 30.86 10.58
CA LYS A 16 13.27 32.14 10.69
C LYS A 16 13.75 32.45 12.13
N ARG A 17 13.92 31.43 12.97
CA ARG A 17 14.49 31.53 14.32
C ARG A 17 15.78 30.70 14.37
N PRO A 18 16.97 31.33 14.49
CA PRO A 18 18.25 30.61 14.39
C PRO A 18 18.40 29.47 15.40
N ASP A 19 17.76 29.58 16.56
CA ASP A 19 17.84 28.69 17.71
C ASP A 19 16.72 27.66 17.78
N TYR A 20 15.65 27.81 16.98
CA TYR A 20 14.45 27.00 17.08
C TYR A 20 13.96 26.54 15.71
N ASP A 21 14.10 25.25 15.43
CA ASP A 21 13.54 24.64 14.23
C ASP A 21 13.16 23.17 14.50
N PRO A 22 11.87 22.86 14.71
CA PRO A 22 11.42 21.51 15.06
C PRO A 22 11.82 20.43 14.06
N LEU A 23 12.02 20.79 12.79
CA LEU A 23 12.43 19.87 11.73
C LEU A 23 13.85 19.34 11.92
N PHE A 24 14.63 19.94 12.82
CA PHE A 24 15.97 19.48 13.17
C PHE A 24 16.00 18.67 14.47
N SER A 25 14.91 18.65 15.26
CA SER A 25 14.81 17.98 16.57
C SER A 25 13.59 17.04 16.64
N TYR A 26 12.54 17.40 17.39
CA TYR A 26 11.42 16.49 17.70
C TYR A 26 10.51 16.17 16.51
N SER A 27 10.62 16.91 15.40
CA SER A 27 9.94 16.63 14.13
C SER A 27 10.90 16.15 13.04
N ALA A 28 12.17 15.85 13.37
CA ALA A 28 13.19 15.43 12.41
C ALA A 28 12.85 14.14 11.66
N SER A 29 11.99 13.29 12.21
CA SER A 29 11.52 12.06 11.56
C SER A 29 11.00 12.31 10.14
N ILE A 30 10.31 13.44 9.92
CA ILE A 30 9.77 13.80 8.59
C ILE A 30 10.88 13.95 7.52
N ILE A 31 12.07 14.40 7.92
CA ILE A 31 13.20 14.57 7.01
C ILE A 31 13.74 13.21 6.56
N HIS A 32 13.70 12.18 7.40
CA HIS A 32 14.07 10.82 7.00
C HIS A 32 13.12 10.29 5.91
N TYR A 33 11.82 10.54 6.05
CA TYR A 33 10.84 10.20 5.00
C TYR A 33 11.09 10.99 3.72
N PHE A 34 11.34 12.30 3.82
CA PHE A 34 11.68 13.12 2.65
C PHE A 34 12.95 12.62 1.95
N ASN A 35 13.95 12.16 2.70
CA ASN A 35 15.13 11.54 2.13
C ASN A 35 14.83 10.21 1.45
N TYR A 36 14.02 9.35 2.08
CA TYR A 36 13.58 8.08 1.50
C TYR A 36 12.86 8.28 0.15
N PHE A 37 12.01 9.31 0.04
CA PHE A 37 11.32 9.65 -1.21
C PHE A 37 12.15 10.51 -2.18
N GLY A 38 13.44 10.73 -1.90
CA GLY A 38 14.34 11.48 -2.78
C GLY A 38 14.05 12.98 -2.87
N LEU A 39 13.32 13.54 -1.90
CA LEU A 39 12.97 14.97 -1.86
C LEU A 39 14.08 15.85 -1.26
N CYS A 40 14.92 15.28 -0.40
CA CYS A 40 16.12 15.92 0.14
C CYS A 40 17.19 14.89 0.47
N HIS A 41 18.42 15.35 0.74
CA HIS A 41 19.38 14.64 1.55
C HIS A 41 19.48 15.32 2.91
N PHE A 42 20.08 14.66 3.89
CA PHE A 42 20.36 15.29 5.17
C PHE A 42 21.70 14.80 5.73
N VAL A 43 22.31 15.64 6.57
CA VAL A 43 23.49 15.32 7.36
C VAL A 43 23.02 15.18 8.81
N PRO A 44 23.17 14.01 9.46
CA PRO A 44 22.85 13.86 10.87
C PRO A 44 23.85 14.66 11.73
N VAL A 45 23.46 14.98 12.97
CA VAL A 45 24.45 15.46 13.95
C VAL A 45 25.44 14.32 14.22
N ALA A 46 26.74 14.61 14.14
CA ALA A 46 27.81 13.63 14.40
C ALA A 46 27.75 13.08 15.83
N ASP A 47 28.30 11.88 16.05
CA ASP A 47 28.30 11.20 17.35
C ASP A 47 28.67 12.17 18.48
N THR A 48 27.68 12.47 19.31
CA THR A 48 27.87 13.25 20.53
C THR A 48 28.12 12.30 21.69
N ASP A 49 29.05 12.61 22.58
CA ASP A 49 29.28 11.84 23.83
C ASP A 49 28.03 11.76 24.73
N LYS A 50 27.03 12.60 24.45
CA LYS A 50 25.71 12.61 25.09
C LYS A 50 24.70 11.83 24.24
N LYS A 51 23.85 11.03 24.89
CA LYS A 51 22.64 10.47 24.27
C LYS A 51 21.65 11.60 23.94
N LEU A 52 21.32 11.78 22.67
CA LEU A 52 20.33 12.76 22.22
C LEU A 52 18.93 12.42 22.76
N THR A 53 18.23 13.44 23.26
CA THR A 53 16.80 13.39 23.59
C THR A 53 15.99 13.84 22.38
N ARG A 54 14.66 13.67 22.43
CA ARG A 54 13.77 14.15 21.36
C ARG A 54 13.85 15.67 21.09
N TYR A 55 14.37 16.46 22.04
CA TYR A 55 14.49 17.91 21.90
C TYR A 55 15.88 18.36 21.45
N ASP A 56 16.87 17.47 21.51
CA ASP A 56 18.17 17.74 20.94
C ASP A 56 18.06 17.63 19.40
N ASP A 57 18.86 18.43 18.68
CA ASP A 57 18.87 18.34 17.23
C ASP A 57 19.52 17.00 16.81
N SER A 58 18.84 16.24 15.96
CA SER A 58 19.35 15.00 15.36
C SER A 58 19.82 15.19 13.92
N ILE A 59 19.45 16.32 13.31
CA ILE A 59 19.83 16.71 11.95
C ILE A 59 20.68 17.96 12.03
N GLN A 60 21.79 18.00 11.31
CA GLN A 60 22.65 19.17 11.20
C GLN A 60 22.27 20.01 9.97
N THR A 61 21.95 19.36 8.85
CA THR A 61 21.71 20.05 7.58
C THR A 61 20.72 19.27 6.73
N VAL A 62 19.85 19.99 6.03
CA VAL A 62 18.93 19.45 5.01
C VAL A 62 19.31 20.04 3.66
N ILE A 63 19.40 19.18 2.64
CA ILE A 63 19.84 19.55 1.29
C ILE A 63 18.72 19.17 0.32
N PRO A 64 17.86 20.12 -0.12
CA PRO A 64 16.76 19.81 -1.03
C PRO A 64 17.26 19.28 -2.37
N THR A 65 16.60 18.25 -2.93
CA THR A 65 16.87 17.81 -4.30
C THR A 65 16.10 18.68 -5.30
N GLU A 66 16.40 18.54 -6.59
CA GLU A 66 15.57 19.16 -7.64
C GLU A 66 14.10 18.71 -7.55
N LEU A 67 13.88 17.41 -7.30
CA LEU A 67 12.54 16.85 -7.15
C LEU A 67 11.82 17.50 -5.98
N GLY A 68 12.45 17.59 -4.80
CA GLY A 68 11.85 18.21 -3.63
C GLY A 68 11.52 19.69 -3.83
N VAL A 69 12.39 20.44 -4.52
CA VAL A 69 12.12 21.85 -4.83
C VAL A 69 10.98 22.01 -5.84
N LYS A 70 10.97 21.21 -6.92
CA LYS A 70 9.91 21.23 -7.93
C LYS A 70 8.56 20.82 -7.32
N LEU A 71 8.54 19.73 -6.55
CA LEU A 71 7.37 19.26 -5.84
C LEU A 71 6.88 20.33 -4.85
N GLY A 72 7.75 20.84 -3.98
CA GLY A 72 7.39 21.87 -2.99
C GLY A 72 6.80 23.15 -3.61
N LYS A 73 7.18 23.52 -4.85
CA LYS A 73 6.55 24.63 -5.58
C LYS A 73 5.11 24.29 -5.98
N ILE A 74 4.86 23.10 -6.49
CA ILE A 74 3.52 22.61 -6.84
C ILE A 74 2.65 22.56 -5.58
N LEU A 75 3.17 21.94 -4.53
CA LEU A 75 2.47 21.70 -3.27
C LEU A 75 2.03 22.99 -2.57
N LYS A 76 2.84 24.05 -2.65
CA LYS A 76 2.53 25.36 -2.07
C LYS A 76 1.25 25.99 -2.62
N GLU A 77 0.92 25.74 -3.88
CA GLU A 77 -0.22 26.35 -4.55
C GLU A 77 -1.52 25.57 -4.33
N GLN A 78 -1.49 24.49 -3.55
CA GLN A 78 -2.66 23.67 -3.30
C GLN A 78 -3.20 23.86 -1.89
N GLU A 79 -4.52 23.71 -1.76
CA GLU A 79 -5.17 23.64 -0.45
C GLU A 79 -4.87 22.30 0.21
N ILE A 80 -4.05 22.30 1.26
CA ILE A 80 -3.65 21.09 1.99
C ILE A 80 -4.84 20.29 2.54
N VAL A 81 -5.95 20.96 2.82
CA VAL A 81 -7.21 20.33 3.26
C VAL A 81 -7.85 19.43 2.19
N ARG A 82 -7.41 19.52 0.94
CA ARG A 82 -7.92 18.67 -0.16
C ARG A 82 -7.07 17.42 -0.39
N TRP A 83 -6.04 17.19 0.42
CA TRP A 83 -5.02 16.17 0.12
C TRP A 83 -5.18 14.87 0.88
N ASN A 84 -5.86 14.90 2.03
CA ASN A 84 -6.14 13.71 2.83
C ASN A 84 -7.59 13.69 3.29
N ILE A 85 -8.49 13.72 2.30
CA ILE A 85 -9.94 13.76 2.55
C ILE A 85 -10.45 12.52 3.29
N PRO A 86 -9.93 11.29 3.08
CA PRO A 86 -10.30 10.16 3.93
C PRO A 86 -10.06 10.45 5.41
N ALA A 87 -8.85 10.90 5.79
CA ALA A 87 -8.57 11.27 7.18
C ALA A 87 -9.41 12.48 7.65
N LEU A 88 -9.68 13.46 6.79
CA LEU A 88 -10.50 14.62 7.14
C LEU A 88 -11.99 14.30 7.29
N LYS A 89 -12.48 13.26 6.59
CA LYS A 89 -13.82 12.69 6.81
C LYS A 89 -13.87 11.98 8.15
N GLU A 90 -12.86 11.16 8.47
CA GLU A 90 -12.75 10.50 9.79
C GLU A 90 -12.75 11.51 10.95
N VAL A 91 -12.05 12.63 10.82
CA VAL A 91 -12.03 13.68 11.86
C VAL A 91 -13.16 14.72 11.73
N GLY A 92 -14.15 14.50 10.87
CA GLY A 92 -15.36 15.31 10.76
C GLY A 92 -15.20 16.71 10.14
N PHE A 93 -14.05 17.02 9.56
CA PHE A 93 -13.73 18.32 8.95
C PHE A 93 -14.36 18.50 7.55
N TYR A 94 -14.71 17.41 6.87
CA TYR A 94 -15.30 17.47 5.52
C TYR A 94 -16.45 16.47 5.40
N LYS A 95 -17.65 16.94 5.02
CA LYS A 95 -18.88 16.12 4.99
C LYS A 95 -19.27 15.60 3.60
N GLY A 96 -18.79 16.21 2.51
CA GLY A 96 -19.09 15.81 1.13
C GLY A 96 -18.04 14.88 0.52
N ASP A 97 -18.24 14.41 -0.72
CA ASP A 97 -17.14 13.88 -1.54
C ASP A 97 -16.46 15.03 -2.29
N VAL A 98 -15.15 15.23 -2.10
CA VAL A 98 -14.41 16.30 -2.78
C VAL A 98 -14.50 16.16 -4.29
N ARG A 99 -14.73 14.95 -4.80
CA ARG A 99 -14.77 14.67 -6.24
C ARG A 99 -16.01 15.28 -6.90
N GLU A 100 -17.00 15.63 -6.10
CA GLU A 100 -18.20 16.35 -6.54
C GLU A 100 -17.92 17.85 -6.68
N ASP A 101 -16.80 18.36 -6.14
CA ASP A 101 -16.34 19.73 -6.38
C ASP A 101 -15.85 19.87 -7.84
N PRO A 102 -16.46 20.74 -8.66
CA PRO A 102 -16.03 20.97 -10.05
C PRO A 102 -14.57 21.43 -10.19
N GLY A 103 -13.98 21.99 -9.13
CA GLY A 103 -12.60 22.43 -9.07
C GLY A 103 -11.60 21.38 -8.55
N PHE A 104 -12.04 20.16 -8.23
CA PHE A 104 -11.14 19.13 -7.71
C PHE A 104 -10.20 18.57 -8.80
N VAL A 105 -8.89 18.69 -8.54
CA VAL A 105 -7.85 18.07 -9.36
C VAL A 105 -7.09 17.06 -8.49
N PRO A 106 -7.07 15.76 -8.84
CA PRO A 106 -6.30 14.76 -8.10
C PRO A 106 -4.80 15.10 -8.06
N LEU A 107 -4.16 14.96 -6.90
CA LEU A 107 -2.74 15.29 -6.70
C LEU A 107 -1.83 14.66 -7.76
N TYR A 108 -2.10 13.40 -8.15
CA TYR A 108 -1.31 12.71 -9.18
C TYR A 108 -1.27 13.47 -10.51
N LYS A 109 -2.38 14.11 -10.93
CA LYS A 109 -2.43 14.90 -12.18
C LYS A 109 -1.56 16.15 -12.07
N ILE A 110 -1.48 16.72 -10.87
CA ILE A 110 -0.71 17.93 -10.59
C ILE A 110 0.79 17.60 -10.57
N ILE A 111 1.17 16.44 -10.04
CA ILE A 111 2.59 16.01 -9.96
C ILE A 111 3.06 15.25 -11.21
N ALA A 112 2.17 14.70 -12.03
CA ALA A 112 2.52 13.92 -13.22
C ALA A 112 3.51 14.64 -14.16
N PRO A 113 3.40 15.97 -14.41
CA PRO A 113 4.37 16.69 -15.24
C PRO A 113 5.80 16.74 -14.69
N LEU A 114 6.03 16.36 -13.42
CA LEU A 114 7.39 16.24 -12.86
C LEU A 114 8.16 15.04 -13.42
N PHE A 115 7.46 14.09 -14.03
CA PHE A 115 8.04 12.85 -14.53
C PHE A 115 8.11 12.88 -16.07
N PRO A 116 9.12 12.27 -16.69
CA PRO A 116 9.19 12.17 -18.14
C PRO A 116 7.95 11.49 -18.73
N ALA A 117 7.53 11.93 -19.92
CA ALA A 117 6.39 11.34 -20.62
C ALA A 117 6.53 9.80 -20.74
N GLY A 118 5.47 9.08 -20.38
CA GLY A 118 5.45 7.61 -20.40
C GLY A 118 6.17 6.90 -19.24
N LYS A 119 6.76 7.62 -18.29
CA LYS A 119 7.31 7.02 -17.06
C LYS A 119 6.24 6.75 -16.00
N VAL A 120 5.21 7.59 -15.91
CA VAL A 120 4.00 7.31 -15.13
C VAL A 120 3.14 6.36 -15.96
N LYS A 121 3.38 5.05 -15.80
CA LYS A 121 2.68 4.00 -16.57
C LYS A 121 1.36 3.59 -15.91
N ASN A 122 1.38 3.50 -14.58
CA ASN A 122 0.26 3.07 -13.78
C ASN A 122 0.02 4.14 -12.71
N ILE A 123 -1.17 4.73 -12.71
CA ILE A 123 -1.69 5.45 -11.55
C ILE A 123 -2.62 4.44 -10.90
N VAL A 124 -2.49 4.22 -9.60
CA VAL A 124 -3.56 3.55 -8.84
C VAL A 124 -4.76 4.47 -8.96
N SER A 125 -5.66 4.18 -9.89
CA SER A 125 -6.92 4.91 -10.00
C SER A 125 -7.70 4.54 -8.76
N TYR A 126 -7.62 5.39 -7.73
CA TYR A 126 -8.51 5.26 -6.57
C TYR A 126 -9.92 5.58 -7.06
N ASN A 127 -10.64 4.52 -7.45
CA ASN A 127 -12.05 4.55 -7.78
C ASN A 127 -12.76 3.93 -6.57
N PRO A 128 -13.10 4.73 -5.53
CA PRO A 128 -13.80 4.25 -4.36
C PRO A 128 -15.16 3.79 -4.85
N GLY A 129 -15.33 2.48 -4.87
CA GLY A 129 -16.44 1.85 -5.55
C GLY A 129 -16.06 0.46 -6.01
N ILE A 130 -16.81 -0.52 -5.52
CA ILE A 130 -16.71 -1.91 -5.93
C ILE A 130 -16.74 -2.00 -7.45
N ILE A 131 -15.63 -2.45 -8.05
CA ILE A 131 -15.58 -2.70 -9.49
C ILE A 131 -16.31 -4.01 -9.74
N LYS A 132 -17.58 -3.93 -10.14
CA LYS A 132 -18.37 -5.11 -10.49
C LYS A 132 -17.73 -5.83 -11.68
N GLY A 133 -17.43 -7.11 -11.52
CA GLY A 133 -16.85 -7.92 -12.57
C GLY A 133 -16.35 -9.28 -12.09
N CYS A 134 -15.74 -9.99 -13.02
CA CYS A 134 -15.01 -11.23 -12.78
C CYS A 134 -13.53 -10.91 -12.55
N TYR A 135 -13.00 -11.29 -11.40
CA TYR A 135 -11.62 -11.09 -11.00
C TYR A 135 -10.84 -12.36 -11.25
N ARG A 136 -9.77 -12.27 -12.05
CA ARG A 136 -8.89 -13.40 -12.31
C ARG A 136 -7.58 -13.22 -11.56
N PHE A 137 -7.35 -14.12 -10.61
CA PHE A 137 -6.14 -14.18 -9.83
C PHE A 137 -5.22 -15.28 -10.36
N LYS A 138 -3.91 -15.04 -10.29
CA LYS A 138 -2.89 -16.07 -10.37
C LYS A 138 -2.32 -16.30 -8.98
N VAL A 139 -2.53 -17.51 -8.46
CA VAL A 139 -2.03 -17.96 -7.17
C VAL A 139 -0.80 -18.83 -7.42
N SER A 140 0.35 -18.40 -6.94
CA SER A 140 1.63 -19.07 -7.17
C SER A 140 2.21 -19.59 -5.87
N LEU A 141 2.66 -20.83 -5.91
CA LEU A 141 3.44 -21.47 -4.85
C LEU A 141 4.87 -21.67 -5.39
N ALA A 142 5.84 -21.94 -4.50
CA ALA A 142 7.26 -22.04 -4.82
C ALA A 142 7.56 -22.76 -6.16
N GLY A 143 8.59 -22.27 -6.87
CA GLY A 143 8.97 -22.78 -8.19
C GLY A 143 8.03 -22.33 -9.31
N ASN A 144 7.52 -23.27 -10.10
CA ASN A 144 6.68 -23.01 -11.28
C ASN A 144 5.25 -23.56 -11.11
N ILE A 145 4.81 -23.67 -9.85
CA ILE A 145 3.49 -24.21 -9.47
C ILE A 145 2.53 -23.03 -9.31
N TRP A 146 1.46 -23.00 -10.10
CA TRP A 146 0.46 -21.96 -9.98
C TRP A 146 -0.92 -22.40 -10.46
N ARG A 147 -1.93 -21.64 -10.06
CA ARG A 147 -3.35 -21.80 -10.43
C ARG A 147 -3.90 -20.44 -10.84
N LYS A 148 -4.73 -20.41 -11.88
CA LYS A 148 -5.55 -19.21 -12.16
C LYS A 148 -6.97 -19.48 -11.71
N ILE A 149 -7.47 -18.59 -10.85
CA ILE A 149 -8.76 -18.71 -10.20
C ILE A 149 -9.57 -17.47 -10.54
N GLU A 150 -10.79 -17.67 -11.00
CA GLU A 150 -11.74 -16.61 -11.31
C GLU A 150 -12.83 -16.53 -10.24
N LEU A 151 -13.07 -15.33 -9.73
CA LEU A 151 -14.07 -15.03 -8.73
C LEU A 151 -14.99 -13.90 -9.18
N SER A 152 -16.25 -13.91 -8.74
CA SER A 152 -17.10 -12.74 -8.78
C SER A 152 -16.60 -11.72 -7.75
N HIS A 153 -16.78 -10.43 -8.01
CA HIS A 153 -16.62 -9.36 -7.02
C HIS A 153 -17.45 -9.57 -5.73
N GLN A 154 -18.47 -10.43 -5.78
CA GLN A 154 -19.36 -10.75 -4.66
C GLN A 154 -18.84 -11.88 -3.77
N HIS A 155 -17.90 -12.70 -4.25
CA HIS A 155 -17.31 -13.75 -3.42
C HIS A 155 -16.48 -13.13 -2.31
N SER A 156 -16.44 -13.80 -1.17
CA SER A 156 -15.63 -13.43 0.00
C SER A 156 -14.17 -13.84 -0.14
N LEU A 157 -13.30 -13.37 0.77
CA LEU A 157 -11.96 -13.96 0.92
C LEU A 157 -12.04 -15.41 1.44
N LEU A 158 -13.07 -15.77 2.19
CA LEU A 158 -13.33 -17.16 2.59
C LEU A 158 -13.59 -18.05 1.37
N ASP A 159 -14.42 -17.60 0.43
CA ASP A 159 -14.64 -18.31 -0.84
C ASP A 159 -13.34 -18.48 -1.63
N PHE A 160 -12.47 -17.45 -1.59
CA PHE A 160 -11.18 -17.52 -2.25
C PHE A 160 -10.22 -18.49 -1.56
N HIS A 161 -10.17 -18.49 -0.23
CA HIS A 161 -9.43 -19.47 0.55
C HIS A 161 -9.84 -20.90 0.16
N ASN A 162 -11.14 -21.20 0.19
CA ASN A 162 -11.66 -22.52 -0.19
C ASN A 162 -11.26 -22.91 -1.62
N ALA A 163 -11.27 -21.95 -2.55
CA ALA A 163 -10.85 -22.18 -3.93
C ALA A 163 -9.35 -22.42 -4.07
N ILE A 164 -8.51 -21.81 -3.22
CA ILE A 164 -7.07 -22.06 -3.21
C ILE A 164 -6.80 -23.47 -2.69
N GLN A 165 -7.43 -23.87 -1.59
CA GLN A 165 -7.31 -25.22 -1.02
C GLN A 165 -7.65 -26.30 -2.06
N ASP A 166 -8.82 -26.20 -2.70
CA ASP A 166 -9.24 -27.11 -3.80
C ASP A 166 -8.27 -27.08 -5.00
N ALA A 167 -7.73 -25.91 -5.34
CA ALA A 167 -6.82 -25.80 -6.47
C ALA A 167 -5.47 -26.48 -6.22
N PHE A 168 -5.01 -26.51 -4.97
CA PHE A 168 -3.75 -27.11 -4.57
C PHE A 168 -3.89 -28.49 -3.90
N ASP A 169 -5.11 -29.03 -3.82
CA ASP A 169 -5.38 -30.35 -3.22
C ASP A 169 -4.93 -30.40 -1.75
N PHE A 170 -5.20 -29.30 -1.03
CA PHE A 170 -4.95 -29.18 0.40
C PHE A 170 -6.27 -29.31 1.17
N ASP A 171 -6.17 -29.79 2.41
CA ASP A 171 -7.22 -29.84 3.40
C ASP A 171 -7.22 -28.55 4.23
N ASP A 172 -8.40 -27.97 4.47
CA ASP A 172 -8.59 -26.79 5.33
C ASP A 172 -8.61 -27.17 6.82
N ASP A 173 -7.44 -27.53 7.34
CA ASP A 173 -7.27 -28.04 8.71
C ASP A 173 -6.48 -27.09 9.62
N HIS A 174 -5.97 -25.96 9.10
CA HIS A 174 -5.14 -25.00 9.82
C HIS A 174 -5.58 -23.54 9.61
N LEU A 175 -5.09 -22.65 10.48
CA LEU A 175 -5.33 -21.21 10.40
C LEU A 175 -4.64 -20.57 9.19
N TYR A 176 -5.18 -19.43 8.75
CA TYR A 176 -4.68 -18.71 7.59
C TYR A 176 -4.98 -17.21 7.64
N SER A 177 -4.27 -16.45 6.83
CA SER A 177 -4.49 -15.01 6.62
C SER A 177 -4.17 -14.57 5.19
N PHE A 178 -4.83 -13.50 4.74
CA PHE A 178 -4.46 -12.75 3.55
C PHE A 178 -3.82 -11.42 3.96
N PHE A 179 -2.55 -11.20 3.63
CA PHE A 179 -1.84 -9.94 3.84
C PHE A 179 -1.90 -9.09 2.56
N MET A 180 -2.69 -8.03 2.61
CA MET A 180 -3.09 -7.23 1.45
C MET A 180 -1.96 -6.35 0.89
N ASP A 181 -0.89 -6.17 1.66
CA ASP A 181 0.35 -5.50 1.25
C ASP A 181 1.47 -6.47 0.81
N GLY A 182 1.17 -7.77 0.75
CA GLY A 182 2.11 -8.82 0.36
C GLY A 182 3.19 -9.12 1.40
N LYS A 183 3.06 -8.63 2.65
CA LYS A 183 4.06 -8.81 3.70
C LYS A 183 3.53 -9.71 4.80
N LYS A 184 4.22 -10.83 5.03
CA LYS A 184 3.89 -11.76 6.12
C LYS A 184 3.88 -11.03 7.46
N TYR A 185 2.85 -11.27 8.26
CA TYR A 185 2.64 -10.69 9.60
C TYR A 185 2.47 -9.16 9.61
N SER A 186 2.08 -8.55 8.49
CA SER A 186 1.67 -7.14 8.49
C SER A 186 0.31 -6.95 9.15
N ARG A 187 0.02 -5.73 9.61
CA ARG A 187 -1.30 -5.37 10.15
C ARG A 187 -2.37 -5.20 9.07
N ASN A 188 -1.98 -5.20 7.80
CA ASN A 188 -2.91 -5.06 6.69
C ASN A 188 -3.35 -6.46 6.25
N ALA A 189 -4.14 -7.11 7.10
CA ALA A 189 -4.49 -8.51 6.95
C ALA A 189 -5.99 -8.77 7.16
N TYR A 190 -6.48 -9.82 6.54
CA TYR A 190 -7.75 -10.47 6.86
C TYR A 190 -7.47 -11.88 7.34
N ASN A 191 -8.00 -12.24 8.51
CA ASN A 191 -7.66 -13.45 9.23
C ASN A 191 -8.77 -14.50 9.11
N SER A 192 -8.40 -15.77 9.35
CA SER A 192 -9.37 -16.85 9.54
C SER A 192 -10.44 -16.45 10.58
N PRO A 193 -11.71 -16.86 10.42
CA PRO A 193 -12.76 -16.58 11.40
C PRO A 193 -12.54 -17.29 12.75
N LEU A 194 -11.58 -18.21 12.81
CA LEU A 194 -11.18 -18.94 14.01
C LEU A 194 -10.14 -18.18 14.86
N ILE A 195 -9.68 -17.01 14.40
CA ILE A 195 -8.77 -16.12 15.13
C ILE A 195 -9.61 -15.04 15.80
N ASP A 196 -9.29 -14.66 17.04
CA ASP A 196 -10.06 -13.64 17.79
C ASP A 196 -9.90 -12.21 17.21
N GLU A 197 -8.78 -11.94 16.55
CA GLU A 197 -8.45 -10.63 15.97
C GLU A 197 -8.89 -10.53 14.51
N GLY A 198 -9.91 -9.69 14.26
CA GLY A 198 -10.34 -9.32 12.91
C GLY A 198 -9.45 -8.27 12.23
N PRO A 199 -9.80 -7.85 11.00
CA PRO A 199 -11.01 -8.23 10.26
C PRO A 199 -10.93 -9.68 9.71
N HIS A 200 -12.09 -10.32 9.52
CA HIS A 200 -12.15 -11.72 9.07
C HIS A 200 -12.41 -11.87 7.57
N VAL A 201 -11.97 -12.98 7.00
CA VAL A 201 -12.09 -13.27 5.57
C VAL A 201 -13.53 -13.48 5.07
N ASP A 202 -14.46 -13.78 5.95
CA ASP A 202 -15.89 -14.00 5.68
C ASP A 202 -16.72 -12.70 5.80
N GLU A 203 -16.11 -11.62 6.27
CA GLU A 203 -16.74 -10.30 6.45
C GLU A 203 -16.50 -9.35 5.26
N VAL A 204 -15.72 -9.76 4.26
CA VAL A 204 -15.33 -8.91 3.12
C VAL A 204 -15.44 -9.65 1.79
N SER A 205 -15.99 -8.96 0.79
CA SER A 205 -16.01 -9.43 -0.60
C SER A 205 -14.79 -8.97 -1.40
N ILE A 206 -14.42 -9.71 -2.44
CA ILE A 206 -13.32 -9.38 -3.38
C ILE A 206 -13.48 -7.95 -3.94
N GLY A 207 -14.72 -7.52 -4.18
CA GLY A 207 -15.02 -6.18 -4.67
C GLY A 207 -14.76 -5.07 -3.65
N GLU A 208 -14.99 -5.34 -2.36
CA GLU A 208 -14.80 -4.38 -1.26
C GLU A 208 -13.34 -4.18 -0.88
N LEU A 209 -12.46 -5.11 -1.26
CA LEU A 209 -11.01 -4.99 -1.06
C LEU A 209 -10.37 -3.90 -1.94
N GLU A 210 -11.12 -3.32 -2.89
CA GLU A 210 -10.65 -2.27 -3.81
C GLU A 210 -9.34 -2.61 -4.54
N LEU A 211 -9.15 -3.91 -4.85
CA LEU A 211 -7.95 -4.40 -5.51
C LEU A 211 -7.80 -3.82 -6.93
N TYR A 212 -6.55 -3.60 -7.35
CA TYR A 212 -6.21 -3.17 -8.70
C TYR A 212 -5.44 -4.25 -9.48
N GLU A 213 -5.59 -4.26 -10.81
CA GLU A 213 -4.83 -5.15 -11.69
C GLU A 213 -3.32 -4.96 -11.47
N GLY A 214 -2.61 -6.05 -11.21
CA GLY A 214 -1.19 -6.06 -10.86
C GLY A 214 -0.90 -6.02 -9.36
N GLN A 215 -1.90 -5.87 -8.49
CA GLN A 215 -1.71 -5.94 -7.04
C GLN A 215 -1.33 -7.35 -6.59
N GLN A 216 -0.37 -7.42 -5.66
CA GLN A 216 0.05 -8.64 -4.99
C GLN A 216 -0.49 -8.70 -3.57
N VAL A 217 -0.98 -9.87 -3.20
CA VAL A 217 -1.45 -10.25 -1.86
C VAL A 217 -0.69 -11.51 -1.47
N LEU A 218 -0.32 -11.64 -0.20
CA LEU A 218 0.24 -12.87 0.33
C LEU A 218 -0.88 -13.64 1.02
N TYR A 219 -1.14 -14.87 0.58
CA TYR A 219 -1.98 -15.81 1.31
C TYR A 219 -1.07 -16.77 2.10
N LEU A 220 -1.18 -16.73 3.42
CA LEU A 220 -0.45 -17.62 4.33
C LEU A 220 -1.43 -18.65 4.85
N PHE A 221 -1.13 -19.92 4.64
CA PHE A 221 -1.87 -21.05 5.20
C PHE A 221 -0.96 -21.86 6.11
N ASP A 222 -1.51 -22.33 7.22
CA ASP A 222 -0.80 -23.06 8.26
C ASP A 222 0.33 -22.24 8.89
N TYR A 223 0.14 -21.72 10.10
CA TYR A 223 1.16 -20.93 10.78
C TYR A 223 2.33 -21.78 11.33
N GLY A 224 2.22 -23.11 11.31
CA GLY A 224 3.31 -24.02 11.64
C GLY A 224 4.25 -24.21 10.46
N ASP A 225 3.71 -24.71 9.34
CA ASP A 225 4.49 -25.02 8.12
C ASP A 225 4.68 -23.80 7.19
N GLU A 226 3.92 -22.73 7.41
CA GLU A 226 3.99 -21.46 6.69
C GLU A 226 3.91 -21.59 5.16
N TRP A 227 2.83 -22.19 4.66
CA TRP A 227 2.56 -22.23 3.22
C TRP A 227 2.28 -20.83 2.68
N GLU A 228 3.27 -20.25 2.01
CA GLU A 228 3.21 -18.90 1.44
C GLU A 228 2.83 -18.94 -0.05
N PHE A 229 1.66 -18.40 -0.37
CA PHE A 229 1.16 -18.25 -1.73
C PHE A 229 1.19 -16.77 -2.16
N ASN A 230 1.86 -16.50 -3.29
CA ASN A 230 1.79 -15.19 -3.93
C ASN A 230 0.53 -15.10 -4.81
N VAL A 231 -0.39 -14.22 -4.44
CA VAL A 231 -1.67 -14.00 -5.12
C VAL A 231 -1.59 -12.70 -5.92
N LEU A 232 -1.60 -12.81 -7.24
CA LEU A 232 -1.57 -11.68 -8.17
C LEU A 232 -2.95 -11.48 -8.81
N LEU A 233 -3.55 -10.29 -8.69
CA LEU A 233 -4.73 -9.95 -9.49
C LEU A 233 -4.29 -9.65 -10.94
N GLU A 234 -4.51 -10.57 -11.87
CA GLU A 234 -4.09 -10.40 -13.27
C GLU A 234 -5.05 -9.52 -14.07
N LYS A 235 -6.35 -9.63 -13.81
CA LYS A 235 -7.38 -8.96 -14.61
C LYS A 235 -8.70 -8.79 -13.84
N ILE A 236 -9.40 -7.68 -14.08
CA ILE A 236 -10.79 -7.46 -13.71
C ILE A 236 -11.61 -7.32 -15.00
N ASP A 237 -12.41 -8.34 -15.32
CA ASP A 237 -13.26 -8.36 -16.52
C ASP A 237 -14.70 -7.96 -16.19
N LYS A 238 -15.09 -6.74 -16.58
CA LYS A 238 -16.42 -6.18 -16.32
C LYS A 238 -17.52 -6.75 -17.23
N ASN A 239 -17.13 -7.35 -18.35
CA ASN A 239 -18.07 -7.83 -19.38
C ASN A 239 -18.26 -9.34 -19.32
N LYS A 240 -17.40 -10.04 -18.58
CA LYS A 240 -17.50 -11.49 -18.39
C LYS A 240 -18.66 -11.82 -17.43
N PRO A 241 -19.46 -12.86 -17.72
CA PRO A 241 -20.45 -13.37 -16.78
C PRO A 241 -19.83 -13.69 -15.42
N LEU A 242 -20.53 -13.32 -14.34
CA LEU A 242 -20.05 -13.57 -12.98
C LEU A 242 -20.15 -15.06 -12.67
N PRO A 243 -19.06 -15.70 -12.22
CA PRO A 243 -19.11 -17.10 -11.85
C PRO A 243 -19.91 -17.26 -10.54
N LEU A 244 -20.80 -18.27 -10.48
CA LEU A 244 -21.63 -18.57 -9.29
C LEU A 244 -20.83 -19.17 -8.13
N LYS A 245 -19.68 -19.77 -8.45
CA LYS A 245 -18.68 -20.29 -7.53
C LYS A 245 -17.30 -19.97 -8.11
N PRO A 246 -16.23 -19.88 -7.30
CA PRO A 246 -14.88 -19.74 -7.83
C PRO A 246 -14.55 -20.82 -8.89
N ILE A 247 -13.86 -20.44 -9.96
CA ILE A 247 -13.52 -21.34 -11.08
C ILE A 247 -12.01 -21.39 -11.28
N ILE A 248 -11.43 -22.59 -11.23
CA ILE A 248 -10.03 -22.81 -11.59
C ILE A 248 -9.95 -22.93 -13.11
N THR A 249 -9.37 -21.92 -13.77
CA THR A 249 -9.33 -21.84 -15.23
C THR A 249 -8.07 -22.42 -15.85
N GLU A 250 -6.95 -22.36 -15.12
CA GLU A 250 -5.67 -22.88 -15.58
C GLU A 250 -4.85 -23.42 -14.40
N ARG A 251 -4.06 -24.48 -14.65
CA ARG A 251 -3.14 -25.07 -13.68
C ARG A 251 -1.76 -25.28 -14.31
N LYS A 252 -0.69 -25.07 -13.55
CA LYS A 252 0.67 -25.47 -13.92
C LYS A 252 1.41 -26.04 -12.71
N GLY A 253 2.21 -27.09 -12.96
CA GLY A 253 2.94 -27.81 -11.92
C GLY A 253 2.04 -28.72 -11.09
N LYS A 254 2.57 -29.87 -10.68
CA LYS A 254 1.90 -30.77 -9.73
C LYS A 254 1.76 -30.04 -8.39
N ALA A 255 0.61 -30.16 -7.74
CA ALA A 255 0.48 -29.72 -6.35
C ALA A 255 1.50 -30.46 -5.46
N PRO A 256 2.13 -29.79 -4.49
CA PRO A 256 2.94 -30.49 -3.50
C PRO A 256 2.05 -31.35 -2.59
N GLU A 257 2.65 -32.36 -1.96
CA GLU A 257 2.03 -33.02 -0.81
C GLU A 257 1.96 -32.00 0.33
N GLN A 258 0.79 -31.80 0.93
CA GLN A 258 0.58 -30.82 1.99
C GLN A 258 1.42 -31.15 3.23
N TYR A 259 1.40 -32.40 3.68
CA TYR A 259 2.22 -32.86 4.80
C TYR A 259 2.90 -34.15 4.41
N ARG A 260 4.17 -34.31 4.79
CA ARG A 260 4.85 -35.59 4.59
C ARG A 260 4.10 -36.66 5.38
N SER A 261 3.71 -37.72 4.70
CA SER A 261 3.27 -38.95 5.33
C SER A 261 4.35 -39.44 6.32
N PHE A 262 4.06 -39.46 7.62
CA PHE A 262 4.94 -40.00 8.66
C PHE A 262 4.88 -41.52 8.74
#